data_AF-T1APS3-F1
#
_entry.id   AF-T1APS3-F1
#
_cell.length_a   1.000
_cell.length_b   1.000
_cell.length_c   1.000
_cell.angle_alpha   90.00
_cell.angle_beta   90.00
_cell.angle_gamma   90.00
#
_symmetry.space_group_name_H-M   'P 1'
#
loop_
_entity.id
_entity.type
_entity.pdbx_description
1 polymer ?
#
loop_
_entity_poly.entity_id
_entity_poly.type
_entity_poly.pdbx_seq_one_letter_code
_entity_poly.pdbx_strand_id
1 'polypeptide(L)'
;MALVATCDLVFTADTSVTHIAAALRKPVVVMFARNGSPHWGPYGTAGRIVSTPARTLAPLAVEPVLQALAQMLATEKVPESFGATAAHG
;
A
#
# COMPACT_ATOMS: atom_id res chain seq x y z
N MET A 1 -2.89 -9.14 14.06
CA MET A 1 -2.59 -8.63 12.69
C MET A 1 -1.45 -9.38 12.02
N ALA A 2 -1.35 -10.70 12.21
CA ALA A 2 -0.22 -11.48 11.68
C ALA A 2 -0.23 -11.52 10.16
N LEU A 3 -1.41 -11.67 9.54
CA LEU A 3 -1.55 -11.72 8.08
C LEU A 3 -1.08 -10.43 7.39
N VAL A 4 -1.52 -9.27 7.87
CA VAL A 4 -1.11 -7.97 7.31
C VAL A 4 0.39 -7.75 7.47
N ALA A 5 0.97 -8.18 8.60
CA ALA A 5 2.40 -8.06 8.85
C ALA A 5 3.27 -8.92 7.92
N THR A 6 2.72 -10.01 7.35
CA THR A 6 3.42 -10.87 6.40
C THR A 6 3.25 -10.45 4.94
N CYS A 7 2.43 -9.44 4.65
CA CYS A 7 2.24 -8.96 3.28
C CYS A 7 3.39 -8.04 2.84
N ASP A 8 3.74 -8.13 1.55
CA ASP A 8 4.58 -7.17 0.82
C ASP A 8 3.79 -5.89 0.48
N LEU A 9 2.47 -6.03 0.31
CA LEU A 9 1.55 -4.94 -0.01
C LEU A 9 0.14 -5.25 0.51
N VAL A 10 -0.58 -4.21 0.95
CA VAL A 10 -2.00 -4.28 1.27
C VAL A 10 -2.81 -3.48 0.26
N PHE A 11 -3.83 -4.10 -0.33
CA PHE A 11 -4.78 -3.42 -1.21
C PHE A 11 -6.19 -3.50 -0.62
N THR A 12 -6.82 -2.36 -0.36
CA THR A 12 -8.11 -2.32 0.34
C THR A 12 -8.93 -1.08 -0.02
N ALA A 13 -10.24 -1.12 0.21
CA ALA A 13 -11.07 0.08 0.26
C ALA A 13 -10.79 0.86 1.56
N ASP A 14 -11.19 2.13 1.60
CA ASP A 14 -11.10 2.96 2.81
C ASP A 14 -11.83 2.34 4.01
N THR A 15 -11.07 1.66 4.86
CA THR A 15 -11.52 0.83 5.98
C THR A 15 -10.46 0.82 7.07
N SER A 16 -10.76 0.23 8.23
CA SER A 16 -9.80 0.08 9.34
C SER A 16 -8.49 -0.62 8.94
N VAL A 17 -8.54 -1.49 7.93
CA VAL A 17 -7.35 -2.21 7.41
C VAL A 17 -6.30 -1.26 6.86
N THR A 18 -6.70 -0.13 6.27
CA THR A 18 -5.78 0.93 5.81
C THR A 18 -4.89 1.43 6.94
N HIS A 19 -5.48 1.72 8.11
CA HIS A 19 -4.75 2.21 9.26
C HIS A 19 -3.87 1.14 9.91
N ILE A 20 -4.32 -0.12 9.88
CA ILE A 20 -3.53 -1.25 10.37
C ILE A 20 -2.28 -1.45 9.51
N ALA A 21 -2.42 -1.39 8.18
CA ALA A 21 -1.28 -1.45 7.26
C ALA A 21 -0.30 -0.29 7.52
N ALA A 22 -0.82 0.93 7.68
CA ALA A 22 -0.01 2.10 8.00
C ALA A 22 0.73 1.96 9.34
N ALA A 23 0.05 1.50 10.39
CA ALA A 23 0.67 1.27 11.71
C ALA A 23 1.78 0.21 11.67
N LEU A 24 1.63 -0.80 10.81
CA LEU A 24 2.65 -1.83 10.59
C LEU A 24 3.71 -1.43 9.56
N ARG A 25 3.68 -0.19 9.06
CA ARG A 25 4.54 0.34 7.99
C ARG A 25 4.54 -0.55 6.73
N LYS A 26 3.40 -1.15 6.42
CA LYS A 26 3.23 -1.94 5.21
C LYS A 26 2.80 -1.06 4.05
N PRO A 27 3.43 -1.19 2.86
CA PRO A 27 2.98 -0.52 1.67
C PRO A 27 1.48 -0.77 1.44
N VAL A 28 0.72 0.29 1.15
CA VAL A 28 -0.73 0.18 1.03
C VAL A 28 -1.29 1.01 -0.13
N VAL A 29 -2.14 0.37 -0.94
CA VAL A 29 -2.96 1.03 -1.97
C VAL A 29 -4.40 1.05 -1.49
N VAL A 30 -4.99 2.25 -1.42
CA VAL A 30 -6.35 2.46 -0.88
C VAL A 30 -7.27 2.99 -1.96
N MET A 31 -8.46 2.39 -2.08
CA MET A 31 -9.51 2.87 -2.96
C MET A 31 -10.52 3.76 -2.23
N PHE A 32 -10.83 4.91 -2.83
CA PHE A 32 -11.82 5.85 -2.31
C PHE A 32 -12.92 6.18 -3.32
N ALA A 33 -14.16 6.19 -2.85
CA ALA A 33 -15.29 6.80 -3.57
C ALA A 33 -15.40 8.29 -3.19
N ARG A 34 -16.17 9.06 -3.97
CA ARG A 34 -16.43 10.49 -3.75
C ARG A 34 -15.15 11.35 -3.65
N ASN A 35 -14.11 10.98 -4.40
CA ASN A 35 -12.76 11.54 -4.35
C ASN A 35 -12.04 11.40 -3.00
N GLY A 36 -12.62 10.63 -2.06
CA GLY A 36 -12.03 10.35 -0.76
C GLY A 36 -11.85 11.58 0.13
N SER A 37 -11.13 11.35 1.24
CA SER A 37 -10.73 12.40 2.16
C SER A 37 -9.20 12.34 2.35
N PRO A 38 -8.47 13.44 2.10
CA PRO A 38 -7.02 13.47 2.26
C PRO A 38 -6.57 13.25 3.71
N HIS A 39 -7.48 13.36 4.69
CA HIS A 39 -7.17 13.18 6.11
C HIS A 39 -7.12 11.71 6.56
N TRP A 40 -7.78 10.81 5.84
CA TRP A 40 -7.94 9.40 6.23
C TRP A 40 -7.07 8.42 5.42
N GLY A 41 -6.22 8.96 4.53
CA GLY A 41 -5.27 8.16 3.77
C GLY A 41 -4.16 7.51 4.60
N PRO A 42 -3.31 6.69 3.98
CA PRO A 42 -2.16 6.07 4.64
C PRO A 42 -1.24 7.13 5.26
N TYR A 43 -1.07 7.11 6.58
CA TYR A 43 -0.23 8.06 7.30
C TYR A 43 1.10 7.43 7.69
N GLY A 44 2.21 8.10 7.41
CA GLY A 44 3.55 7.67 7.85
C GLY A 44 4.06 6.38 7.20
N THR A 45 3.47 5.94 6.09
CA THR A 45 3.91 4.77 5.32
C THR A 45 3.90 5.05 3.81
N ALA A 46 4.55 4.18 3.03
CA ALA A 46 4.45 4.23 1.58
C ALA A 46 3.02 3.90 1.15
N GLY A 47 2.30 4.92 0.70
CA GLY A 47 0.88 4.83 0.37
C GLY A 47 0.58 5.36 -1.03
N ARG A 48 -0.44 4.77 -1.66
CA ARG A 48 -1.09 5.33 -2.85
C ARG A 48 -2.60 5.34 -2.65
N ILE A 49 -3.23 6.39 -3.17
CA ILE A 49 -4.67 6.55 -3.16
C ILE A 49 -5.15 6.54 -4.60
N VAL A 50 -6.13 5.69 -4.88
CA VAL A 50 -6.83 5.66 -6.17
C VAL A 50 -8.29 5.98 -5.87
N SER A 51 -8.84 7.00 -6.53
CA SER A 51 -10.18 7.49 -6.20
C SER A 51 -11.06 7.73 -7.42
N THR A 52 -12.36 7.71 -7.18
CA THR A 52 -13.41 8.04 -8.17
C THR A 52 -14.35 9.08 -7.57
N PRO A 53 -14.88 10.04 -8.37
CA PRO A 53 -15.88 10.98 -7.91
C PRO A 53 -17.25 10.32 -7.64
N ALA A 54 -17.45 9.10 -8.15
CA ALA A 54 -18.71 8.38 -7.99
C ALA A 54 -18.99 8.03 -6.52
N ARG A 55 -20.28 7.78 -6.22
CA ARG A 55 -20.73 7.40 -4.89
C ARG A 55 -20.22 6.02 -4.44
N THR A 56 -19.86 5.17 -5.40
CA THR A 56 -19.35 3.81 -5.16
C THR A 56 -18.02 3.62 -5.89
N LEU A 57 -17.32 2.53 -5.59
CA LEU A 57 -16.11 2.13 -6.32
C LEU A 57 -16.41 1.41 -7.64
N ALA A 58 -17.68 1.08 -7.93
CA ALA A 58 -18.05 0.31 -9.12
C ALA A 58 -17.54 0.90 -10.46
N PRO A 59 -17.52 2.23 -10.68
CA PRO A 59 -16.98 2.81 -11.91
C PRO A 59 -15.48 3.11 -11.84
N LEU A 60 -14.79 2.73 -10.76
CA LEU A 60 -13.35 2.93 -10.67
C LEU A 60 -12.67 2.02 -11.70
N ALA A 61 -11.96 2.63 -12.65
CA ALA A 61 -11.23 1.88 -13.66
C ALA A 61 -10.15 1.00 -13.01
N VAL A 62 -9.98 -0.21 -13.54
CA VAL A 62 -8.97 -1.17 -13.08
C VAL A 62 -7.56 -0.67 -13.40
N GLU A 63 -7.38 0.03 -14.52
CA GLU A 63 -6.06 0.45 -15.00
C GLU A 63 -5.29 1.35 -13.99
N PRO A 64 -5.86 2.44 -13.43
CA PRO A 64 -5.20 3.22 -12.38
C PRO A 64 -4.87 2.42 -11.12
N VAL A 65 -5.68 1.41 -10.79
CA VAL A 65 -5.42 0.51 -9.66
C VAL A 65 -4.20 -0.36 -9.95
N LEU A 66 -4.15 -1.01 -11.11
CA LEU A 66 -3.00 -1.82 -11.52
C LEU A 66 -1.71 -1.01 -11.57
N GLN A 67 -1.77 0.22 -12.07
CA GLN A 67 -0.61 1.13 -12.08
C GLN A 67 -0.12 1.45 -10.67
N ALA A 68 -1.02 1.76 -9.73
CA ALA A 68 -0.66 2.02 -8.34
C ALA A 68 -0.04 0.79 -7.66
N LEU A 69 -0.60 -0.40 -7.91
CA LEU A 69 -0.06 -1.67 -7.40
C LEU A 69 1.34 -1.95 -7.96
N ALA A 70 1.53 -1.81 -9.28
CA ALA A 70 2.81 -2.05 -9.95
C ALA A 70 3.89 -1.09 -9.45
N GLN A 71 3.58 0.20 -9.30
CA GLN A 71 4.49 1.18 -8.73
C GLN A 71 4.91 0.81 -7.31
N MET A 72 3.97 0.35 -6.49
CA MET A 72 4.26 0.02 -5.10
C MET A 72 5.11 -1.24 -4.97
N LEU A 73 4.80 -2.29 -5.73
CA LEU A 73 5.61 -3.51 -5.78
C LEU A 73 7.00 -3.27 -6.37
N ALA A 74 7.16 -2.35 -7.32
CA ALA A 74 8.46 -1.99 -7.85
C ALA A 74 9.35 -1.24 -6.83
N THR A 75 8.73 -0.62 -5.81
CA THR A 75 9.45 0.11 -4.75
C THR A 75 10.00 -0.84 -3.68
N GLU A 76 9.52 -2.09 -3.62
CA GLU A 76 9.95 -3.16 -2.70
C GLU A 76 11.23 -3.90 -3.17
N LYS A 77 11.98 -3.41 -4.17
CA LYS A 77 13.31 -3.96 -4.44
C LYS A 77 14.24 -3.67 -3.26
N VAL A 78 14.27 -4.60 -2.33
CA VAL A 78 15.28 -4.76 -1.29
C VAL A 78 16.66 -4.76 -1.97
N PRO A 79 17.65 -3.97 -1.51
CA PRO A 79 19.02 -4.18 -1.94
C PRO A 79 19.43 -5.60 -1.55
N GLU A 80 19.84 -6.44 -2.51
CA GLU A 80 20.51 -7.70 -2.21
C GLU A 80 21.88 -7.40 -1.56
N SER A 81 21.88 -7.13 -0.26
CA SER A 81 23.10 -7.13 0.54
C SER A 81 22.78 -7.46 2.00
N PHE A 82 22.48 -8.72 2.26
CA PHE A 82 22.66 -9.33 3.57
C PHE A 82 23.41 -10.66 3.38
N GLY A 83 24.73 -10.54 3.19
CA GLY A 83 25.60 -11.67 2.89
C GLY A 83 27.07 -11.29 2.82
N ALA A 84 27.53 -10.38 3.69
CA ALA A 84 28.95 -10.19 3.95
C ALA A 84 29.17 -10.34 5.46
N THR A 85 29.12 -11.58 5.94
CA THR A 85 29.61 -11.92 7.27
C THR A 85 31.12 -11.74 7.24
N ALA A 86 31.59 -10.83 8.10
CA ALA A 86 32.98 -10.66 8.43
C ALA A 86 33.58 -12.00 8.87
N ALA A 87 34.52 -12.52 8.08
CA ALA A 87 35.46 -13.53 8.53
C ALA A 87 36.67 -12.79 9.13
N HIS A 88 36.72 -12.74 10.46
CA HIS A 88 37.97 -12.61 11.20
C HIS A 88 38.72 -13.94 11.07
N GLY A 89 40.00 -13.86 10.70
CA GLY A 89 40.98 -14.94 10.70
C GLY A 89 42.34 -14.36 10.35
#